data_AF-W4VA20-F1
#
_entry.id   AF-W4VA20-F1
#
_cell.length_a   1.000
_cell.length_b   1.000
_cell.length_c   1.000
_cell.angle_alpha   90.00
_cell.angle_beta   90.00
_cell.angle_gamma   90.00
#
_symmetry.space_group_name_H-M   'P 1'
#
loop_
_entity.id
_entity.type
_entity.pdbx_description
1 polymer ?
#
loop_
_entity_poly.entity_id
_entity_poly.type
_entity_poly.pdbx_seq_one_letter_code
_entity_poly.pdbx_strand_id
1 'polypeptide(L)'
;MLIIVFRTLFLYLIVVVFMRIMGKRQIGQLQPFELVIAIMISELAALPMQNTGIPLLNGIIPILTLLFAQIALSFIGLKSTKARAVICGKPSILIQNGKVNEAS
;
A
#
# COMPACT_ATOMS: atom_id res chain seq x y z
N MET A 1 23.66 -11.96 16.28
CA MET A 1 22.89 -12.85 15.41
C MET A 1 21.43 -12.99 15.85
N LEU A 2 21.13 -13.43 17.08
CA LEU A 2 19.75 -13.58 17.57
C LEU A 2 18.88 -12.30 17.48
N ILE A 3 19.49 -11.14 17.73
CA ILE A 3 18.83 -9.82 17.63
C ILE A 3 18.34 -9.55 16.19
N ILE A 4 19.12 -9.93 15.18
CA ILE A 4 18.76 -9.73 13.77
C ILE A 4 17.56 -10.61 13.41
N VAL A 5 17.56 -11.87 13.87
CA VAL A 5 16.43 -12.80 13.67
C VAL A 5 15.15 -12.21 14.27
N PHE A 6 15.21 -11.71 15.52
CA PHE A 6 14.07 -11.10 16.17
C PHE A 6 13.57 -9.84 15.45
N ARG A 7 14.47 -8.95 15.04
CA ARG A 7 14.14 -7.72 14.27
C ARG A 7 13.44 -8.05 12.96
N THR A 8 13.97 -9.00 12.20
CA THR A 8 13.39 -9.46 10.94
C THR A 8 12.01 -10.05 11.14
N LEU A 9 11.84 -10.92 12.13
CA LEU A 9 10.55 -11.57 12.40
C LEU A 9 9.49 -10.56 12.84
N PHE A 10 9.88 -9.57 13.65
CA PHE A 10 9.00 -8.51 14.11
C PHE A 10 8.55 -7.60 12.97
N LEU A 11 9.48 -7.11 12.13
CA LEU A 11 9.15 -6.27 10.98
C LEU A 11 8.34 -7.02 9.92
N TYR A 12 8.63 -8.29 9.68
CA TYR A 12 7.83 -9.15 8.82
C TYR A 12 6.38 -9.22 9.30
N LEU A 13 6.16 -9.42 10.60
CA LEU A 13 4.81 -9.50 11.17
C LEU A 13 4.05 -8.19 10.99
N ILE A 14 4.73 -7.04 11.17
CA ILE A 14 4.16 -5.72 10.87
C ILE A 14 3.74 -5.65 9.40
N VAL A 15 4.64 -5.93 8.44
CA VAL A 15 4.31 -5.85 7.00
C VAL A 15 3.15 -6.79 6.62
N VAL A 16 3.09 -7.99 7.19
CA VAL A 16 1.98 -8.93 6.95
C VAL A 16 0.65 -8.39 7.47
N VAL A 17 0.63 -7.78 8.66
CA VAL A 17 -0.57 -7.13 9.21
C VAL A 17 -1.03 -6.01 8.28
N PHE A 18 -0.10 -5.21 7.76
CA PHE A 18 -0.39 -4.12 6.83
C PHE A 18 -1.00 -4.62 5.52
N MET A 19 -0.39 -5.64 4.91
CA MET A 19 -0.94 -6.27 3.72
C MET A 19 -2.34 -6.83 3.97
N ARG A 20 -2.59 -7.38 5.16
CA ARG A 20 -3.92 -7.90 5.50
C ARG A 20 -4.97 -6.79 5.61
N ILE A 21 -4.59 -5.60 6.09
CA ILE A 21 -5.45 -4.41 6.14
C ILE A 21 -5.76 -3.88 4.74
N MET A 22 -4.82 -3.96 3.79
CA MET A 22 -5.07 -3.61 2.38
C MET A 22 -6.11 -4.54 1.71
N GLY A 23 -6.38 -5.71 2.29
CA GLY A 23 -7.37 -6.67 1.81
C GLY A 23 -6.82 -7.68 0.79
N LYS A 24 -7.68 -8.58 0.30
CA LYS A 24 -7.31 -9.68 -0.62
C LYS A 24 -7.18 -9.23 -2.08
N ARG A 25 -6.58 -8.06 -2.36
CA ARG A 25 -6.35 -7.63 -3.75
C ARG A 25 -5.22 -8.47 -4.34
N GLN A 26 -5.52 -9.26 -5.38
CA GLN A 26 -4.50 -10.00 -6.13
C GLN A 26 -3.60 -9.03 -6.90
N ILE A 27 -2.36 -9.43 -7.24
CA ILE A 27 -1.38 -8.55 -7.92
C ILE A 27 -1.96 -7.92 -9.21
N GLY A 28 -2.81 -8.64 -9.95
CA GLY A 28 -3.49 -8.11 -11.15
C GLY A 28 -4.69 -7.19 -10.90
N GLN A 29 -5.11 -7.02 -9.63
CA GLN A 29 -6.19 -6.13 -9.20
C GLN A 29 -5.69 -4.96 -8.33
N LEU A 30 -4.38 -4.93 -8.05
CA LEU A 30 -3.76 -3.79 -7.38
C LEU A 30 -3.82 -2.59 -8.32
N GLN A 31 -4.28 -1.46 -7.79
CA GLN A 31 -4.19 -0.23 -8.53
C GLN A 31 -2.71 0.20 -8.63
N PRO A 32 -2.28 0.91 -9.70
CA PRO A 32 -0.87 1.27 -9.87
C PRO A 32 -0.24 1.96 -8.66
N PHE A 33 -1.01 2.82 -7.96
CA PHE A 33 -0.52 3.48 -6.75
C PHE A 33 -0.34 2.51 -5.57
N GLU A 34 -1.14 1.45 -5.46
CA GLU A 34 -1.00 0.45 -4.38
C GLU A 34 0.26 -0.38 -4.57
N LEU A 35 0.63 -0.65 -5.82
CA LEU A 35 1.89 -1.30 -6.17
C LEU A 35 3.08 -0.45 -5.73
N VAL A 36 3.06 0.87 -6.01
CA VAL A 36 4.11 1.80 -5.57
C VAL A 36 4.24 1.79 -4.05
N ILE A 37 3.13 1.86 -3.32
CA ILE A 37 3.13 1.82 -1.86
C ILE A 37 3.72 0.50 -1.34
N ALA A 38 3.37 -0.64 -1.94
CA ALA A 38 3.91 -1.94 -1.55
C ALA A 38 5.43 -2.01 -1.74
N ILE A 39 5.95 -1.48 -2.84
CA ILE A 39 7.40 -1.40 -3.11
C ILE A 39 8.08 -0.50 -2.06
N MET A 40 7.52 0.67 -1.77
CA MET A 40 8.07 1.58 -0.75
C MET A 40 8.11 0.94 0.64
N ILE A 41 7.05 0.23 1.05
CA ILE A 41 7.01 -0.49 2.33
C ILE A 41 8.09 -1.56 2.39
N SER A 42 8.28 -2.33 1.31
CA SER A 42 9.32 -3.36 1.22
C SER A 42 10.71 -2.76 1.44
N GLU A 43 11.01 -1.65 0.78
CA GLU A 43 12.30 -0.98 0.89
C GLU A 43 12.53 -0.39 2.30
N LEU A 44 11.51 0.27 2.86
CA LEU A 44 11.57 0.84 4.21
C LEU A 44 11.73 -0.22 5.31
N ALA A 45 11.15 -1.40 5.12
CA ALA A 45 11.34 -2.53 6.05
C ALA A 45 12.76 -3.11 5.96
N ALA A 46 13.35 -3.14 4.76
CA ALA A 46 14.66 -3.75 4.53
C ALA A 46 15.82 -2.98 5.20
N LEU A 47 15.74 -1.66 5.31
CA LEU A 47 16.79 -0.80 5.88
C LEU A 47 17.17 -1.16 7.33
N PRO A 48 16.26 -1.15 8.32
CA PRO A 48 16.57 -1.52 9.71
C PRO A 48 16.81 -3.02 9.91
N MET A 49 16.46 -3.86 8.94
CA MET A 49 16.75 -5.30 8.96
C MET A 49 18.21 -5.59 8.60
N GLN A 50 18.75 -4.86 7.62
CA GLN A 50 20.13 -5.06 7.15
C GLN A 50 21.15 -4.36 8.04
N ASN A 51 20.83 -3.16 8.55
CA ASN A 51 21.75 -2.37 9.35
C ASN A 51 21.30 -2.30 10.82
N THR A 52 22.03 -2.99 11.70
CA THR A 52 21.72 -3.01 13.14
C THR A 52 21.95 -1.67 13.84
N GLY A 53 22.76 -0.78 13.24
CA GLY A 53 22.99 0.59 13.72
C GLY A 53 21.83 1.54 13.48
N ILE A 54 20.87 1.16 12.63
CA ILE A 54 19.64 1.92 12.43
C ILE A 54 18.60 1.45 13.46
N PRO A 55 18.00 2.38 14.24
CA PRO A 55 16.89 2.06 15.13
C PRO A 55 15.70 1.47 14.37
N LEU A 56 15.05 0.45 14.92
CA LEU A 56 13.82 -0.15 14.36
C LEU A 56 12.71 0.89 14.10
N LEU A 57 12.66 1.93 14.94
CA LEU A 57 11.73 3.06 14.82
C LEU A 57 11.81 3.72 13.44
N ASN A 58 12.99 3.76 12.82
CA ASN A 58 13.18 4.36 11.51
C ASN A 58 12.54 3.53 10.38
N GLY A 59 12.21 2.25 10.59
CA GLY A 59 11.38 1.48 9.66
C GLY A 59 9.90 1.54 10.03
N ILE A 60 9.59 1.42 11.32
CA ILE A 60 8.20 1.35 11.81
C ILE A 60 7.44 2.66 11.54
N ILE A 61 8.04 3.82 11.81
CA ILE A 61 7.38 5.12 11.66
C ILE A 61 7.00 5.39 10.19
N PRO A 62 7.91 5.24 9.20
CA PRO A 62 7.55 5.42 7.79
C PRO A 62 6.50 4.43 7.31
N ILE A 63 6.61 3.15 7.69
CA ILE A 63 5.64 2.12 7.32
C ILE A 63 4.24 2.51 7.83
N LEU A 64 4.11 2.86 9.12
CA LEU A 64 2.85 3.35 9.71
C LEU A 64 2.31 4.60 9.01
N THR A 65 3.18 5.54 8.68
CA THR A 65 2.80 6.78 7.99
C THR A 65 2.22 6.48 6.61
N LEU A 66 2.86 5.58 5.85
CA LEU A 66 2.38 5.15 4.54
C LEU A 66 1.03 4.43 4.63
N LEU A 67 0.83 3.57 5.62
CA LEU A 67 -0.47 2.92 5.83
C LEU A 67 -1.56 3.93 6.17
N PHE A 68 -1.27 4.89 7.03
CA PHE A 68 -2.25 5.91 7.39
C PHE A 68 -2.62 6.75 6.16
N ALA A 69 -1.63 7.14 5.37
CA ALA A 69 -1.84 7.83 4.10
C ALA A 69 -2.65 6.98 3.11
N GLN A 70 -2.37 5.68 3.00
CA GLN A 70 -3.10 4.77 2.13
C GLN A 70 -4.56 4.62 2.55
N ILE A 71 -4.82 4.40 3.85
CA ILE A 71 -6.18 4.29 4.38
C ILE A 71 -6.93 5.60 4.14
N ALA A 72 -6.31 6.74 4.39
CA ALA A 72 -6.89 8.05 4.13
C ALA A 72 -7.23 8.24 2.64
N LEU A 73 -6.31 7.92 1.73
CA LEU A 73 -6.53 8.00 0.28
C LEU A 73 -7.66 7.06 -0.17
N SER A 74 -7.70 5.84 0.35
CA SER A 74 -8.75 4.86 0.07
C SER A 74 -10.12 5.39 0.52
N PHE A 75 -10.20 5.94 1.73
CA PHE A 75 -11.42 6.51 2.29
C PHE A 75 -11.90 7.75 1.52
N ILE A 76 -10.97 8.63 1.12
CA ILE A 76 -11.25 9.80 0.27
C ILE A 76 -11.74 9.36 -1.11
N GLY A 77 -11.12 8.32 -1.70
CA GLY A 77 -11.54 7.76 -2.98
C GLY A 77 -12.93 7.10 -2.94
N LEU A 78 -13.32 6.53 -1.79
CA LEU A 78 -14.68 6.01 -1.54
C LEU A 78 -15.71 7.14 -1.43
N LYS A 79 -15.36 8.26 -0.79
CA LYS A 79 -16.27 9.41 -0.59
C LYS A 79 -16.36 10.34 -1.80
N SER A 80 -15.33 10.41 -2.63
CA SER A 80 -15.24 11.34 -3.77
C SER A 80 -14.76 10.66 -5.04
N THR A 81 -15.68 10.49 -6.01
CA THR A 81 -15.40 10.02 -7.36
C THR A 81 -14.42 10.93 -8.10
N LYS A 82 -14.40 12.24 -7.80
CA LYS A 82 -13.41 13.18 -8.36
C LYS A 82 -12.00 12.94 -7.82
N ALA A 83 -11.86 12.69 -6.52
CA ALA A 83 -10.55 12.35 -5.92
C ALA A 83 -10.06 11.00 -6.45
N ARG A 84 -10.96 10.02 -6.57
CA ARG A 84 -10.65 8.72 -7.19
C ARG A 84 -10.18 8.89 -8.64
N ALA A 85 -10.80 9.78 -9.41
CA ALA A 85 -10.41 10.04 -10.81
C ALA A 85 -9.01 10.68 -10.95
N VAL A 86 -8.56 11.46 -9.96
CA VAL A 86 -7.22 12.07 -9.95
C VAL A 86 -6.16 11.06 -9.51
N ILE A 87 -6.45 10.26 -8.47
CA ILE A 87 -5.48 9.32 -7.86
C ILE A 87 -5.37 8.01 -8.65
N CYS A 88 -6.50 7.48 -9.12
CA CYS A 88 -6.58 6.18 -9.82
C CYS A 88 -6.65 6.31 -11.34
N GLY A 89 -6.72 7.53 -11.87
CA GLY A 89 -7.17 7.78 -13.24
C GLY A 89 -8.70 7.75 -13.36
N LYS A 90 -9.24 8.30 -14.46
CA LYS A 90 -10.69 8.32 -14.69
C LYS A 90 -11.21 6.87 -14.73
N PRO A 91 -12.27 6.52 -13.98
CA PRO A 91 -12.90 5.22 -14.15
C PRO A 91 -13.40 5.11 -15.59
N SER A 92 -12.96 4.09 -16.34
CA SER A 92 -13.54 3.79 -17.64
C SER A 92 -14.95 3.24 -17.40
N ILE A 93 -15.95 4.04 -17.74
CA ILE A 93 -17.35 3.66 -17.57
C ILE A 93 -17.68 2.70 -18.71
N LEU A 94 -17.49 1.40 -18.48
CA LEU A 94 -17.72 0.35 -19.48
C LEU A 94 -19.18 0.26 -19.96
N ILE A 95 -20.16 0.59 -19.11
CA ILE A 95 -21.58 0.58 -19.47
C ILE A 95 -22.28 1.77 -18.82
N GLN A 96 -22.86 2.65 -19.63
CA GLN A 96 -23.73 3.73 -19.17
C GLN A 96 -25.08 3.62 -19.90
N ASN A 97 -26.17 3.56 -19.14
CA ASN A 97 -27.54 3.52 -19.69
C ASN A 97 -27.78 2.41 -20.73
N GLY A 98 -27.29 1.18 -20.47
CA GLY A 98 -27.51 0.02 -21.34
C GLY A 98 -26.71 0.01 -22.64
N LYS A 99 -25.79 0.97 -22.84
CA LYS A 99 -24.82 0.95 -23.95
C LYS A 99 -23.43 0.67 -23.41
N VAL A 100 -22.76 -0.32 -24.01
CA VAL A 100 -21.34 -0.59 -23.78
C VAL A 100 -20.56 0.58 -24.36
N ASN A 101 -19.79 1.25 -23.51
CA ASN A 101 -18.92 2.34 -23.90
C ASN A 101 -17.54 1.72 -24.19
N GLU A 102 -17.31 1.37 -25.44
CA GLU A 102 -16.05 0.77 -25.92
C GLU A 102 -14.93 1.80 -26.11
N ALA A 103 -14.93 2.89 -25.33
CA ALA A 103 -13.93 3.94 -25.44
C ALA A 103 -12.96 3.89 -24.25
N SER A 104 -11.99 2.98 -24.38
CA SER A 104 -10.64 2.99 -23.78
C SER A 104 -10.48 2.79 -22.27
#